data_AF-A0A969MPI1-F1
#
_entry.id   AF-A0A969MPI1-F1
#
_cell.length_a   1.000
_cell.length_b   1.000
_cell.length_c   1.000
_cell.angle_alpha   90.00
_cell.angle_beta   90.00
_cell.angle_gamma   90.00
#
_symmetry.space_group_name_H-M   'P 1'
#
loop_
_entity.id
_entity.type
_entity.pdbx_description
1 polymer ?
#
loop_
_entity_poly.entity_id
_entity_poly.type
_entity_poly.pdbx_seq_one_letter_code
_entity_poly.pdbx_strand_id
1 'polypeptide(L)' 'MWKYADGADIACIEKINVLNENLDELKQALQDALDDAVLIGCSEDDVKEAFINLIKVLHSNYSAK' A
#
# COMPACT_ATOMS: atom_id res chain seq x y z
N MET A 1 4.02 3.37 -12.14
CA MET A 1 3.47 2.68 -13.33
C MET A 1 3.32 1.22 -12.96
N TRP A 2 2.10 0.68 -13.07
CA TRP A 2 1.81 -0.71 -12.70
C TRP A 2 2.18 -1.65 -13.84
N LYS A 3 2.67 -2.86 -13.50
CA LYS A 3 3.14 -3.85 -14.46
C LYS A 3 2.42 -5.18 -14.27
N TYR A 4 2.24 -5.90 -15.37
CA TYR A 4 1.89 -7.31 -15.36
C TYR A 4 3.06 -8.15 -14.85
N ALA A 5 2.77 -9.43 -14.52
CA ALA A 5 3.78 -10.36 -14.01
C ALA A 5 4.92 -10.64 -15.01
N ASP A 6 4.68 -10.48 -16.31
CA ASP A 6 5.68 -10.60 -17.37
C ASP A 6 6.52 -9.33 -17.55
N GLY A 7 6.24 -8.26 -16.78
CA GLY A 7 6.95 -7.00 -16.80
C GLY A 7 6.42 -5.96 -17.80
N ALA A 8 5.39 -6.29 -18.59
CA ALA A 8 4.74 -5.33 -19.47
C ALA A 8 3.92 -4.31 -18.68
N ASP A 9 3.82 -3.08 -19.16
CA ASP A 9 3.03 -2.04 -18.49
C ASP A 9 1.54 -2.30 -18.64
N ILE A 10 0.78 -2.06 -17.56
CA ILE A 10 -0.69 -2.08 -17.62
C ILE A 10 -1.14 -0.86 -18.42
N ALA A 11 -1.60 -1.08 -19.65
CA ALA A 11 -2.05 0.01 -20.54
C ALA A 11 -3.54 0.36 -20.39
N CYS A 12 -4.33 -0.49 -19.70
CA CYS A 12 -5.75 -0.26 -19.50
C CYS A 12 -5.97 0.82 -18.43
N ILE A 13 -6.49 1.98 -18.86
CA ILE A 13 -6.74 3.15 -18.01
C ILE A 13 -7.65 2.78 -16.83
N GLU A 14 -8.71 2.01 -17.07
CA GLU A 14 -9.66 1.61 -16.02
C GLU A 14 -8.97 0.77 -14.92
N LYS A 15 -8.10 -0.18 -15.31
CA LYS A 15 -7.32 -0.97 -14.33
C LYS A 15 -6.33 -0.10 -13.56
N ILE A 16 -5.71 0.88 -14.22
CA ILE A 16 -4.82 1.82 -13.55
C ILE A 16 -5.59 2.67 -12.53
N ASN A 17 -6.78 3.15 -12.89
CA ASN A 17 -7.62 3.94 -11.98
C ASN A 17 -7.97 3.16 -10.72
N VAL A 18 -8.44 1.91 -10.86
CA VAL A 18 -8.73 1.05 -9.71
C VAL A 18 -7.49 0.86 -8.82
N LEU A 19 -6.31 0.65 -9.39
CA LEU A 19 -5.08 0.49 -8.61
C LEU A 19 -4.64 1.78 -7.91
N ASN A 20 -4.91 2.94 -8.51
CA ASN A 20 -4.62 4.23 -7.90
C ASN A 20 -5.60 4.56 -6.78
N GLU A 21 -6.90 4.30 -6.98
CA GLU A 21 -7.94 4.43 -5.94
C GLU A 21 -7.57 3.58 -4.72
N ASN A 22 -7.17 2.32 -4.91
CA ASN A 22 -6.69 1.46 -3.83
C ASN A 22 -5.48 2.04 -3.09
N LEU A 23 -4.54 2.69 -3.78
CA LEU A 23 -3.39 3.33 -3.15
C LEU A 23 -3.79 4.58 -2.35
N ASP A 24 -4.73 5.36 -2.87
CA ASP A 24 -5.22 6.55 -2.19
C ASP A 24 -5.99 6.17 -0.91
N GLU A 25 -6.81 5.12 -0.96
CA GLU A 25 -7.48 4.55 0.22
C GLU A 25 -6.47 4.05 1.26
N LEU A 26 -5.46 3.28 0.82
CA LEU A 26 -4.42 2.79 1.71
C LEU A 26 -3.63 3.95 2.35
N LYS A 27 -3.32 5.00 1.58
CA LYS A 27 -2.63 6.18 2.08
C LYS A 27 -3.43 6.87 3.19
N GLN A 28 -4.74 7.04 3.00
CA GLN A 28 -5.60 7.64 4.02
C GLN A 28 -5.59 6.79 5.30
N ALA A 29 -5.79 5.48 5.18
CA ALA A 29 -5.78 4.59 6.33
C ALA A 29 -4.44 4.59 7.10
N LEU A 30 -3.31 4.63 6.38
CA LEU A 30 -1.99 4.71 7.00
C LEU A 30 -1.72 6.08 7.64
N GLN A 31 -2.26 7.17 7.08
CA GLN A 31 -2.13 8.50 7.66
C GLN A 31 -2.90 8.59 8.98
N ASP A 32 -4.15 8.14 9.01
CA ASP A 32 -4.97 8.12 10.22
C ASP A 32 -4.28 7.29 11.33
N ALA A 33 -3.78 6.10 10.98
CA ALA A 33 -3.05 5.24 11.91
C ALA A 33 -1.73 5.86 12.41
N LEU A 34 -1.04 6.63 11.56
CA LEU A 34 0.18 7.34 11.94
C LEU A 34 -0.13 8.49 12.91
N ASP A 35 -1.15 9.29 12.58
CA ASP A 35 -1.56 10.44 13.40
C ASP A 35 -2.04 9.99 14.79
N ASP A 36 -2.79 8.89 14.87
CA ASP A 36 -3.22 8.29 16.14
C ASP A 36 -2.01 7.83 16.99
N ALA A 37 -1.00 7.21 16.36
CA ALA A 37 0.20 6.77 17.07
C ALA A 37 1.05 7.96 17.56
N VAL A 38 1.21 8.99 16.73
CA VAL A 38 1.94 10.20 17.11
C VAL A 38 1.19 10.97 18.20
N LEU A 39 -0.15 11.01 18.17
CA LEU A 39 -0.99 11.66 19.18
C LEU A 39 -0.77 11.09 20.58
N ILE A 40 -0.48 9.79 20.71
CA ILE A 40 -0.17 9.14 22.00
C ILE A 40 1.33 9.14 22.36
N GLY A 41 2.17 9.78 21.55
CA GLY A 41 3.59 10.00 21.82
C GLY A 41 4.55 8.96 21.21
N CYS A 42 4.13 8.18 20.22
CA CYS A 42 5.05 7.31 19.48
C CYS A 42 5.99 8.12 18.56
N SER A 43 7.17 7.55 18.28
CA SER A 43 8.08 8.05 17.24
C SER A 43 7.47 7.81 15.85
N GLU A 44 7.36 8.87 15.04
CA GLU A 44 6.86 8.79 13.66
C GLU A 44 7.68 7.81 12.81
N ASP A 45 9.01 7.82 12.99
CA ASP A 45 9.92 6.94 12.25
C ASP A 45 9.73 5.46 12.62
N ASP A 46 9.54 5.14 13.90
CA ASP A 46 9.32 3.76 14.36
C ASP A 46 7.99 3.20 13.80
N VAL A 47 6.95 4.03 13.76
CA VAL A 47 5.64 3.65 13.20
C VAL A 47 5.74 3.42 11.69
N LYS A 48 6.43 4.30 10.97
CA LYS A 48 6.69 4.12 9.53
C LYS A 48 7.49 2.85 9.25
N GLU A 49 8.50 2.56 10.06
CA GLU A 49 9.28 1.32 9.92
C GLU A 49 8.39 0.08 10.12
N ALA A 50 7.49 0.10 11.12
CA ALA A 50 6.53 -0.96 11.34
C ALA A 50 5.61 -1.18 10.12
N PHE A 51 5.09 -0.11 9.51
CA PHE A 51 4.28 -0.20 8.28
C PHE A 51 5.06 -0.79 7.10
N ILE A 52 6.30 -0.35 6.90
CA ILE A 52 7.17 -0.89 5.83
C ILE A 52 7.43 -2.38 6.06
N ASN A 53 7.70 -2.79 7.29
CA ASN A 53 7.95 -4.20 7.63
C ASN A 53 6.70 -5.06 7.43
N LEU A 54 5.52 -4.55 7.76
CA LEU A 54 4.25 -5.20 7.47
C LEU A 54 4.07 -5.41 5.95
N ILE A 55 4.28 -4.37 5.14
CA ILE A 55 4.13 -4.46 3.68
C ILE A 55 5.09 -5.50 3.07
N LYS A 56 6.32 -5.59 3.58
CA LYS A 56 7.33 -6.56 3.09
C LYS A 56 6.94 -8.02 3.32
N VAL A 57 6.14 -8.33 4.33
CA VAL A 57 5.75 -9.72 4.65
C VAL A 57 4.41 -10.14 4.01
N LEU A 58 3.64 -9.19 3.47
CA LEU A 58 2.43 -9.48 2.74
C LEU A 58 2.73 -10.25 1.46
N HIS A 59 1.87 -11.21 1.14
CA HIS A 59 1.91 -11.97 -0.11
C HIS A 59 0.51 -12.08 -0.67
N SER A 60 0.41 -12.19 -1.99
CA SER A 60 -0.88 -12.40 -2.65
C SER A 60 -1.40 -13.80 -2.34
N ASN A 61 -2.63 -13.89 -1.83
CA ASN A 61 -3.35 -15.15 -1.66
C ASN A 61 -4.08 -15.59 -2.94
N TYR A 62 -3.96 -14.82 -4.02
CA TYR A 62 -4.59 -15.16 -5.29
C TYR A 62 -3.82 -16.30 -5.97
N SER A 63 -4.43 -17.48 -6.04
CA SER A 63 -3.96 -18.57 -6.90
C SER A 63 -4.55 -18.36 -8.29
N ALA A 64 -3.72 -17.98 -9.26
CA ALA A 64 -4.10 -18.13 -10.66
C ALA A 64 -4.37 -19.62 -10.93
N LYS A 65 -5.52 -19.96 -11.52
CA LYS A 65 -5.80 -21.31 -12.01
C LYS A 65 -5.08 -21.56 -13.33
#